data_AF-A0A957X4U7-F1
#
_entry.id   AF-A0A957X4U7-F1
#
_cell.length_a   1.000
_cell.length_b   1.000
_cell.length_c   1.000
_cell.angle_alpha   90.00
_cell.angle_beta   90.00
_cell.angle_gamma   90.00
#
_symmetry.space_group_name_H-M   'P 1'
#
loop_
_entity.id
_entity.type
_entity.pdbx_description
1 polymer ?
#
loop_
_entity_poly.entity_id
_entity_poly.type
_entity_poly.pdbx_seq_one_letter_code
_entity_poly.pdbx_strand_id
1 'polypeptide(L)'
;MSTFVRSPHLATKSNPPRFRSFFWGVIGLILALLAQKQLYDGNVGYATLLYGLALMLFGPALHRHFVAPLPVADNEGGQGGWSLLWRIVPGLGAIAVAYLGLHQFEADLERPTLWAWWFYLGSVLLMLLFAWLLDHGGNRPAEKSVDRERWHGWQIAVAVLIFLVALFMRQWRFDELPFGVWYDEAENGLQALRILNGDGFYPLFVGSIHA
;
A
#
# COMPACT_ATOMS: atom_id res chain seq x y z
N MET A 1 36.54 5.71 -40.86
CA MET A 1 35.31 6.53 -40.78
C MET A 1 34.14 5.60 -40.45
N SER A 2 33.86 5.37 -39.17
CA SER A 2 32.64 4.67 -38.74
C SER A 2 31.57 5.72 -38.43
N THR A 3 30.51 5.71 -39.23
CA THR A 3 29.32 6.53 -39.00
C THR A 3 28.51 5.89 -37.87
N PHE A 4 28.57 6.50 -36.69
CA PHE A 4 27.72 6.18 -35.55
C PHE A 4 26.29 6.62 -35.89
N VAL A 5 25.45 5.67 -36.32
CA VAL A 5 24.03 5.92 -36.59
C VAL A 5 23.34 6.12 -35.24
N ARG A 6 23.06 7.37 -34.90
CA ARG A 6 22.32 7.76 -33.71
C ARG A 6 20.84 7.45 -33.95
N SER A 7 20.38 6.28 -33.52
CA SER A 7 18.96 5.93 -33.54
C SER A 7 18.16 7.00 -32.78
N PRO A 8 17.13 7.61 -33.39
CA PRO A 8 16.25 8.52 -32.69
C PRO A 8 15.36 7.69 -31.75
N HIS A 9 15.83 7.45 -30.52
CA HIS A 9 14.97 7.02 -29.45
C HIS A 9 13.96 8.14 -29.21
N LEU A 10 12.74 7.94 -29.72
CA LEU A 10 11.57 8.75 -29.36
C LEU A 10 11.41 8.64 -27.85
N ALA A 11 11.98 9.61 -27.13
CA ALA A 11 11.83 9.76 -25.70
C ALA A 11 10.34 10.00 -25.42
N THR A 12 9.61 8.92 -25.11
CA THR A 12 8.23 9.04 -24.68
C THR A 12 8.24 9.78 -23.35
N LYS A 13 7.79 11.03 -23.37
CA LYS A 13 7.59 11.86 -22.18
C LYS A 13 6.71 11.08 -21.20
N SER A 14 7.28 10.49 -20.15
CA SER A 14 6.49 9.96 -19.04
C SER A 14 5.91 11.15 -18.29
N ASN A 15 4.63 11.08 -17.95
CA ASN A 15 4.10 11.96 -16.92
C ASN A 15 4.48 11.35 -15.57
N PRO A 16 5.03 12.14 -14.63
CA PRO A 16 5.36 11.63 -13.32
C PRO A 16 4.10 11.07 -12.65
N PRO A 17 4.23 10.02 -11.81
CA PRO A 17 3.10 9.48 -11.06
C PRO A 17 2.51 10.61 -10.20
N ARG A 18 1.21 10.84 -10.36
CA ARG A 18 0.44 11.80 -9.57
C ARG A 18 -0.20 11.06 -8.41
N PHE A 19 -0.56 11.76 -7.35
CA PHE A 19 -1.36 11.19 -6.25
C PHE A 19 -2.68 10.55 -6.74
N ARG A 20 -3.18 10.96 -7.92
CA ARG A 20 -4.30 10.28 -8.60
C ARG A 20 -4.02 8.80 -8.91
N SER A 21 -2.80 8.40 -9.31
CA SER A 21 -2.49 6.98 -9.53
C SER A 21 -2.51 6.18 -8.24
N PHE A 22 -2.08 6.78 -7.13
CA PHE A 22 -2.22 6.17 -5.81
C PHE A 22 -3.69 5.89 -5.46
N PHE A 23 -4.60 6.86 -5.67
CA PHE A 23 -6.04 6.66 -5.46
C PHE A 23 -6.62 5.52 -6.32
N TRP A 24 -6.23 5.41 -7.59
CA TRP A 24 -6.65 4.28 -8.43
C TRP A 24 -6.15 2.94 -7.90
N GLY A 25 -4.94 2.91 -7.33
CA GLY A 25 -4.40 1.75 -6.63
C GLY A 25 -5.24 1.36 -5.40
N VAL A 26 -5.60 2.35 -4.57
CA VAL A 26 -6.45 2.13 -3.38
C VAL A 26 -7.84 1.62 -3.78
N ILE A 27 -8.47 2.20 -4.81
CA ILE A 27 -9.76 1.72 -5.33
C ILE A 27 -9.63 0.28 -5.84
N GLY A 28 -8.55 -0.02 -6.58
CA GLY A 28 -8.27 -1.38 -7.03
C GLY A 28 -8.15 -2.37 -5.87
N LEU A 29 -7.48 -1.99 -4.78
CA LEU A 29 -7.35 -2.80 -3.57
C LEU A 29 -8.71 -3.05 -2.89
N ILE A 30 -9.54 -2.01 -2.75
CA ILE A 30 -10.90 -2.15 -2.19
C ILE A 30 -11.74 -3.11 -3.03
N LEU A 31 -11.68 -2.99 -4.36
CA LEU A 31 -12.38 -3.91 -5.26
C LEU A 31 -11.90 -5.36 -5.10
N ALA A 32 -10.60 -5.58 -4.90
CA ALA A 32 -10.05 -6.92 -4.65
C ALA A 32 -10.56 -7.50 -3.31
N LEU A 33 -10.67 -6.69 -2.26
CA LEU A 33 -11.24 -7.11 -0.98
C LEU A 33 -12.74 -7.44 -1.09
N LEU A 34 -13.50 -6.64 -1.83
CA LEU A 34 -14.91 -6.93 -2.13
C LEU A 34 -15.05 -8.20 -2.97
N ALA A 35 -14.14 -8.43 -3.92
CA ALA A 35 -14.10 -9.66 -4.71
C ALA A 35 -13.87 -10.89 -3.84
N GLN A 36 -12.93 -10.80 -2.89
CA GLN A 36 -12.64 -11.86 -1.93
C GLN A 36 -13.87 -12.18 -1.08
N LYS A 37 -14.59 -11.17 -0.59
CA LYS A 37 -15.86 -11.36 0.13
C LYS A 37 -16.88 -12.11 -0.73
N GLN A 38 -17.06 -11.70 -1.98
CA GLN A 38 -17.99 -12.38 -2.89
C GLN A 38 -17.60 -13.83 -3.18
N LEU A 39 -16.30 -14.14 -3.17
CA LEU A 39 -15.82 -15.51 -3.30
C LEU A 39 -16.23 -16.37 -2.09
N TYR A 40 -16.14 -15.82 -0.87
CA TYR A 40 -16.63 -16.48 0.35
C TYR A 40 -18.14 -16.73 0.33
N ASP A 41 -18.89 -15.78 -0.24
CA ASP A 41 -20.35 -15.90 -0.41
C ASP A 41 -20.74 -16.86 -1.56
N GLY A 42 -19.77 -17.55 -2.19
CA GLY A 42 -19.98 -18.50 -3.28
C GLY A 42 -20.28 -17.85 -4.64
N ASN A 43 -20.20 -16.52 -4.72
CA ASN A 43 -20.60 -15.74 -5.89
C ASN A 43 -19.43 -15.51 -6.86
N VAL A 44 -18.99 -16.61 -7.49
CA VAL A 44 -17.80 -16.66 -8.35
C VAL A 44 -17.86 -15.66 -9.52
N GLY A 45 -19.05 -15.42 -10.09
CA GLY A 45 -19.21 -14.49 -11.22
C GLY A 45 -18.87 -13.04 -10.87
N TYR A 46 -19.42 -12.53 -9.76
CA TYR A 46 -19.14 -11.17 -9.30
C TYR A 46 -17.71 -11.04 -8.77
N ALA A 47 -17.19 -12.06 -8.08
CA ALA A 47 -15.80 -12.08 -7.64
C ALA A 47 -14.84 -11.95 -8.84
N THR A 48 -15.08 -12.68 -9.92
CA THR A 48 -14.25 -12.64 -11.14
C THR A 48 -14.27 -11.24 -11.78
N LEU A 49 -15.46 -10.62 -11.91
CA LEU A 49 -15.58 -9.26 -12.45
C LEU A 49 -14.84 -8.23 -11.58
N LEU A 50 -15.01 -8.30 -10.26
CA LEU A 50 -14.36 -7.37 -9.32
C LEU A 50 -12.84 -7.52 -9.32
N TYR A 51 -12.31 -8.76 -9.36
CA TYR A 51 -10.87 -8.99 -9.52
C TYR A 51 -10.33 -8.49 -10.85
N GLY A 52 -11.08 -8.68 -11.95
CA GLY A 52 -10.72 -8.15 -13.26
C GLY A 52 -10.60 -6.62 -13.26
N LEU A 53 -11.59 -5.93 -12.68
CA LEU A 53 -11.56 -4.47 -12.50
C LEU A 53 -10.42 -4.02 -11.59
N ALA A 54 -10.19 -4.73 -10.48
CA ALA A 54 -9.08 -4.46 -9.58
C ALA A 54 -7.74 -4.52 -10.31
N LEU A 55 -7.49 -5.57 -11.11
CA LEU A 55 -6.27 -5.71 -11.92
C LEU A 55 -6.13 -4.61 -12.96
N MET A 56 -7.22 -4.22 -13.63
CA MET A 56 -7.21 -3.14 -14.62
C MET A 56 -6.88 -1.77 -14.01
N LEU A 57 -7.31 -1.49 -12.78
CA LEU A 57 -7.01 -0.23 -12.09
C LEU A 57 -5.62 -0.27 -11.41
N PHE A 58 -5.30 -1.38 -10.76
CA PHE A 58 -4.09 -1.53 -9.96
C PHE A 58 -2.84 -1.71 -10.81
N GLY A 59 -2.90 -2.52 -11.88
CA GLY A 59 -1.75 -2.83 -12.74
C GLY A 59 -1.08 -1.59 -13.33
N PRO A 60 -1.83 -0.70 -14.01
CA PRO A 60 -1.28 0.54 -14.55
C PRO A 60 -0.82 1.53 -13.47
N ALA A 61 -1.50 1.57 -12.32
CA ALA A 61 -1.12 2.42 -11.19
C ALA A 61 0.22 1.98 -10.58
N LEU A 62 0.39 0.68 -10.35
CA LEU A 62 1.58 0.07 -9.78
C LEU A 62 2.77 0.17 -10.74
N HIS A 63 2.55 -0.11 -12.03
CA HIS A 63 3.59 -0.03 -13.04
C HIS A 63 4.20 1.38 -13.14
N ARG A 64 3.38 2.44 -12.98
CA ARG A 64 3.88 3.82 -12.98
C ARG A 64 4.72 4.17 -11.75
N HIS A 65 4.50 3.52 -10.61
CA HIS A 65 5.24 3.78 -9.38
C HIS A 65 6.60 3.09 -9.33
N PHE A 66 6.72 1.85 -9.82
CA PHE A 66 8.01 1.16 -9.87
C PHE A 66 8.98 1.71 -10.92
N VAL A 67 8.46 2.47 -11.89
CA VAL A 67 9.24 2.91 -13.06
C VAL A 67 9.62 4.40 -12.99
N ALA A 68 9.03 5.18 -12.08
CA ALA A 68 9.29 6.60 -12.00
C ALA A 68 10.63 6.90 -11.30
N PRO A 69 11.61 7.53 -11.96
CA PRO A 69 12.80 8.02 -11.27
C PRO A 69 12.40 9.07 -10.23
N LEU A 70 13.08 9.05 -9.07
CA LEU A 70 12.89 10.08 -8.05
C LEU A 70 13.22 11.44 -8.68
N PRO A 71 12.27 12.39 -8.72
CA PRO A 71 12.56 13.72 -9.24
C PRO A 71 13.59 14.39 -8.33
N VAL A 72 14.75 14.73 -8.88
CA VAL A 72 15.69 15.64 -8.22
C VAL A 72 15.05 17.02 -8.29
N ALA A 73 14.76 17.61 -7.13
CA ALA A 73 14.14 18.93 -7.06
C ALA A 73 15.12 19.99 -7.60
N ASP A 74 14.77 20.63 -8.70
CA ASP A 74 15.41 21.89 -9.09
C ASP A 74 14.76 23.02 -8.27
N ASN A 75 15.59 23.77 -7.56
CA ASN A 75 15.19 24.89 -6.69
C ASN A 75 14.77 26.13 -7.51
N GLU A 76 13.75 26.01 -8.36
CA GLU A 76 13.23 27.16 -9.12
C GLU A 76 11.74 27.41 -8.87
N GLY A 77 11.45 28.59 -8.31
CA GLY A 77 10.14 29.24 -8.42
C GLY A 77 9.34 29.27 -7.12
N GLY A 78 9.49 30.37 -6.38
CA GLY A 78 8.75 30.65 -5.15
C GLY A 78 7.23 30.61 -5.32
N GLN A 79 6.59 29.73 -4.57
CA GLN A 79 5.15 29.78 -4.34
C GLN A 79 4.88 30.62 -3.09
N GLY A 80 4.02 31.63 -3.22
CA GLY A 80 3.72 32.58 -2.14
C GLY A 80 3.35 31.87 -0.83
N GLY A 81 3.93 32.33 0.28
CA GLY A 81 3.87 31.68 1.59
C GLY A 81 2.47 31.42 2.14
N TRP A 82 1.46 32.19 1.69
CA TRP A 82 0.06 31.95 2.05
C TRP A 82 -0.50 30.68 1.42
N SER A 83 -0.04 30.25 0.25
CA SER A 83 -0.45 28.95 -0.32
C SER A 83 0.18 27.75 0.39
N LEU A 84 1.32 27.95 1.07
CA LEU A 84 2.04 26.91 1.78
C LEU A 84 1.40 26.60 3.14
N LEU A 85 0.92 27.62 3.86
CA LEU A 85 0.29 27.45 5.18
C LEU A 85 -0.95 26.54 5.12
N TRP A 86 -1.83 26.71 4.14
CA TRP A 86 -3.04 25.88 3.99
C TRP A 86 -2.70 24.43 3.61
N ARG A 87 -1.55 24.21 2.97
CA ARG A 87 -1.06 22.87 2.68
C ARG A 87 -0.51 22.19 3.93
N ILE A 88 0.05 22.93 4.89
CA ILE A 88 0.63 22.37 6.12
C ILE A 88 -0.44 22.05 7.18
N VAL A 89 -1.55 22.78 7.21
CA VAL A 89 -2.63 22.60 8.21
C VAL A 89 -3.10 21.14 8.32
N PRO A 90 -3.39 20.39 7.23
CA PRO A 90 -3.79 18.99 7.35
C PRO A 90 -2.68 18.09 7.91
N GLY A 91 -1.41 18.40 7.65
CA GLY A 91 -0.28 17.67 8.22
C GLY A 91 -0.16 17.86 9.73
N LEU A 92 -0.31 19.10 10.20
CA LEU A 92 -0.37 19.41 11.64
C LEU A 92 -1.60 18.77 12.30
N GLY A 93 -2.75 18.83 11.63
CA GLY A 93 -3.97 18.15 12.07
C GLY A 93 -3.78 16.64 12.18
N ALA A 94 -3.11 16.01 11.21
CA ALA A 94 -2.81 14.58 11.25
C ALA A 94 -1.98 14.22 12.48
N ILE A 95 -0.94 15.01 12.80
CA ILE A 95 -0.10 14.79 13.99
C ILE A 95 -0.92 14.96 15.28
N ALA A 96 -1.73 16.01 15.39
CA ALA A 96 -2.56 16.25 16.56
C ALA A 96 -3.59 15.12 16.79
N VAL A 97 -4.26 14.68 15.72
CA VAL A 97 -5.23 13.58 15.78
C VAL A 97 -4.55 12.24 16.08
N ALA A 98 -3.36 12.00 15.51
CA ALA A 98 -2.58 10.80 15.81
C ALA A 98 -2.16 10.77 17.29
N TYR A 99 -1.76 11.91 17.86
CA TYR A 99 -1.43 12.03 19.27
C TYR A 99 -2.64 11.75 20.17
N LEU A 100 -3.82 12.27 19.82
CA LEU A 100 -5.07 11.95 20.55
C LEU A 100 -5.44 10.46 20.46
N GLY A 101 -5.23 9.85 19.28
CA GLY A 101 -5.40 8.41 19.10
C GLY A 101 -4.44 7.62 19.99
N LEU A 102 -3.15 7.98 20.01
CA LEU A 102 -2.14 7.34 20.85
C LEU A 102 -2.50 7.41 22.33
N HIS A 103 -2.89 8.58 22.83
CA HIS A 103 -3.31 8.75 24.22
C HIS A 103 -4.52 7.86 24.58
N GLN A 104 -5.43 7.61 23.63
CA GLN A 104 -6.54 6.68 23.85
C GLN A 104 -6.13 5.21 23.81
N PHE A 105 -5.10 4.88 23.05
CA PHE A 105 -4.52 3.54 23.03
C PHE A 105 -3.72 3.21 24.29
N GLU A 106 -3.06 4.20 24.90
CA GLU A 106 -2.35 4.05 26.16
C GLU A 106 -3.28 3.75 27.35
N ALA A 107 -4.54 4.19 27.28
CA ALA A 107 -5.51 3.99 28.35
C ALA A 107 -5.90 2.51 28.53
N ASP A 108 -6.01 1.75 27.44
CA ASP A 108 -6.27 0.31 27.45
C ASP A 108 -5.70 -0.33 26.18
N LEU A 109 -4.60 -1.06 26.34
CA LEU A 109 -3.89 -1.71 25.24
C LEU A 109 -4.58 -2.99 24.75
N GLU A 110 -5.36 -3.65 25.62
CA GLU A 110 -6.03 -4.92 25.30
C GLU A 110 -7.42 -4.68 24.69
N ARG A 111 -8.11 -3.62 25.13
CA ARG A 111 -9.45 -3.26 24.69
C ARG A 111 -9.53 -1.77 24.34
N PRO A 112 -8.81 -1.33 23.31
CA PRO A 112 -8.81 0.07 22.93
C PRO A 112 -10.22 0.52 22.55
N THR A 113 -10.56 1.74 22.96
CA THR A 113 -11.87 2.31 22.65
C THR A 113 -12.04 2.46 21.13
N LEU A 114 -13.25 2.25 20.60
CA LEU A 114 -13.55 2.46 19.17
C LEU A 114 -13.11 3.84 18.65
N TRP A 115 -13.14 4.87 19.51
CA TRP A 115 -12.67 6.21 19.19
C TRP A 115 -11.17 6.28 18.88
N ALA A 116 -10.33 5.44 19.51
CA ALA A 116 -8.89 5.38 19.23
C ALA A 116 -8.64 5.00 17.76
N TRP A 117 -9.40 4.02 17.26
CA TRP A 117 -9.38 3.62 15.85
C TRP A 117 -9.89 4.71 14.91
N TRP A 118 -10.93 5.45 15.30
CA TRP A 118 -11.41 6.59 14.51
C TRP A 118 -10.40 7.73 14.43
N PHE A 119 -9.72 8.05 15.53
CA PHE A 119 -8.62 9.02 15.51
C PHE A 119 -7.44 8.52 14.66
N TYR A 120 -7.05 7.25 14.79
CA TYR A 120 -6.03 6.67 13.93
C TYR A 120 -6.41 6.80 12.44
N LEU A 121 -7.61 6.36 12.06
CA LEU A 121 -8.08 6.46 10.68
C LEU A 121 -8.15 7.92 10.21
N GLY A 122 -8.65 8.82 11.06
CA GLY A 122 -8.70 10.26 10.78
C GLY A 122 -7.31 10.86 10.53
N SER A 123 -6.30 10.46 11.30
CA SER A 123 -4.91 10.92 11.10
C SER A 123 -4.32 10.43 9.78
N VAL A 124 -4.58 9.17 9.41
CA VAL A 124 -4.17 8.60 8.11
C VAL A 124 -4.83 9.38 6.96
N LEU A 125 -6.14 9.64 7.05
CA LEU A 125 -6.85 10.40 6.01
C LEU A 125 -6.33 11.84 5.89
N LEU A 126 -6.04 12.51 7.00
CA LEU A 126 -5.43 13.84 7.00
C LEU A 126 -4.02 13.83 6.42
N MET A 127 -3.23 12.80 6.69
CA MET A 127 -1.90 12.63 6.11
C MET A 127 -1.98 12.42 4.59
N LEU A 128 -2.96 11.63 4.12
CA LEU A 128 -3.20 11.46 2.69
C LEU A 128 -3.65 12.77 2.03
N LEU A 129 -4.52 13.55 2.70
CA LEU A 129 -4.93 14.87 2.23
C LEU A 129 -3.75 15.84 2.16
N PHE A 130 -2.89 15.84 3.19
CA PHE A 130 -1.65 16.61 3.24
C PHE A 130 -0.75 16.28 2.03
N ALA A 131 -0.49 15.00 1.80
CA ALA A 131 0.31 14.53 0.67
C ALA A 131 -0.31 14.92 -0.68
N TRP A 132 -1.64 14.80 -0.82
CA TRP A 132 -2.36 15.23 -2.03
C TRP A 132 -2.25 16.73 -2.29
N LEU A 133 -2.37 17.58 -1.27
CA LEU A 133 -2.25 19.03 -1.41
C LEU A 133 -0.84 19.47 -1.77
N LEU A 134 0.19 18.81 -1.20
CA LEU A 134 1.58 19.03 -1.61
C LEU A 134 1.81 18.61 -3.06
N ASP A 135 1.22 17.50 -3.49
CA ASP A 135 1.32 16.97 -4.86
C ASP A 135 0.64 17.87 -5.89
N HIS A 136 -0.52 18.44 -5.55
CA HIS A 136 -1.32 19.25 -6.47
C HIS A 136 -0.69 20.62 -6.77
N GLY A 137 0.11 21.12 -5.85
CA GLY A 137 0.61 22.48 -5.88
C GLY A 137 2.03 22.67 -6.40
N GLY A 138 2.86 21.63 -6.48
CA GLY A 138 4.28 21.77 -6.87
C GLY A 138 4.49 21.82 -8.38
N ASN A 139 5.23 22.83 -8.86
CA ASN A 139 5.83 22.76 -10.20
C ASN A 139 6.93 21.70 -10.15
N ARG A 140 6.72 20.57 -10.82
CA ARG A 140 7.73 19.51 -10.88
C ARG A 140 8.66 19.73 -12.06
N PRO A 141 9.98 19.56 -11.87
CA PRO A 141 10.93 19.61 -12.97
C PRO A 141 10.55 18.56 -14.00
N ALA A 142 10.73 18.90 -15.29
CA ALA A 142 10.47 17.99 -16.39
C ALA A 142 11.37 16.76 -16.24
N GLU A 143 10.74 15.58 -16.22
CA GLU A 143 11.42 14.29 -16.09
C GLU A 143 12.46 14.14 -17.21
N LYS A 144 13.74 14.03 -16.85
CA LYS A 144 14.76 13.55 -17.80
C LYS A 144 14.43 12.08 -18.09
N SER A 145 14.33 11.73 -19.37
CA SER A 145 14.11 10.36 -19.79
C SER A 145 15.29 9.50 -19.32
N VAL A 146 15.11 8.80 -18.21
CA VAL A 146 16.01 7.70 -17.83
C VAL A 146 15.69 6.55 -18.78
N ASP A 147 16.70 6.03 -19.45
CA ASP A 147 16.54 4.87 -20.33
C ASP A 147 15.93 3.72 -19.51
N ARG A 148 14.72 3.34 -19.90
CA ARG A 148 13.93 2.35 -19.19
C ARG A 148 14.58 0.99 -19.37
N GLU A 149 15.10 0.43 -18.29
CA GLU A 149 15.49 -0.97 -18.27
C GLU A 149 14.22 -1.82 -18.32
N ARG A 150 13.86 -2.24 -19.55
CA ARG A 150 12.73 -3.14 -19.77
C ARG A 150 13.11 -4.50 -19.20
N TRP A 151 12.33 -4.97 -18.24
CA TRP A 151 12.46 -6.34 -17.77
C TRP A 151 12.28 -7.29 -18.95
N HIS A 152 13.28 -8.14 -19.18
CA HIS A 152 13.22 -9.15 -20.23
C HIS A 152 12.24 -10.25 -19.80
N GLY A 153 11.51 -10.83 -20.76
CA GLY A 153 10.50 -11.86 -20.46
C GLY A 153 11.05 -13.06 -19.68
N TRP A 154 12.34 -13.39 -19.85
CA TRP A 154 12.99 -14.44 -19.07
C TRP A 154 13.18 -14.07 -17.59
N GLN A 155 13.40 -12.80 -17.25
CA GLN A 155 13.51 -12.35 -15.85
C GLN A 155 12.17 -12.53 -15.13
N ILE A 156 11.07 -12.21 -15.81
CA ILE A 156 9.72 -12.45 -15.31
C ILE A 156 9.46 -13.95 -15.15
N ALA A 157 9.83 -14.75 -16.15
CA ALA A 157 9.67 -16.20 -16.08
C ALA A 157 10.44 -16.82 -14.91
N VAL A 158 11.69 -16.38 -14.67
CA VAL A 158 12.50 -16.80 -13.52
C VAL A 158 11.86 -16.35 -12.20
N ALA A 159 11.37 -15.11 -12.10
CA ALA A 159 10.70 -14.63 -10.90
C ALA A 159 9.42 -15.43 -10.58
N VAL A 160 8.62 -15.73 -11.59
CA VAL A 160 7.43 -16.59 -11.46
C VAL A 160 7.81 -18.00 -11.03
N LEU A 161 8.86 -18.58 -11.63
CA LEU A 161 9.34 -19.90 -11.24
C LEU A 161 9.80 -19.93 -9.77
N ILE A 162 10.58 -18.95 -9.34
CA ILE A 162 11.01 -18.82 -7.94
C ILE A 162 9.80 -18.74 -7.00
N PHE A 163 8.80 -17.91 -7.35
CA PHE A 163 7.58 -17.79 -6.57
C PHE A 163 6.82 -19.12 -6.48
N LEU A 164 6.66 -19.84 -7.59
CA LEU A 164 5.96 -21.13 -7.61
C LEU A 164 6.69 -22.19 -6.79
N VAL A 165 8.02 -22.25 -6.89
CA VAL A 165 8.84 -23.16 -6.08
C VAL A 165 8.71 -22.82 -4.59
N ALA A 166 8.79 -21.53 -4.23
CA ALA A 166 8.62 -21.09 -2.85
C ALA A 166 7.22 -21.44 -2.30
N LEU A 167 6.18 -21.23 -3.10
CA LEU A 167 4.80 -21.59 -2.74
C LEU A 167 4.64 -23.10 -2.56
N PHE A 168 5.19 -23.90 -3.48
CA PHE A 168 5.20 -25.35 -3.38
C PHE A 168 5.90 -25.82 -2.11
N MET A 169 7.12 -25.34 -1.86
CA MET A 169 7.90 -25.71 -0.66
C MET A 169 7.19 -25.30 0.63
N ARG A 170 6.45 -24.17 0.63
CA ARG A 170 5.68 -23.72 1.78
C ARG A 170 4.43 -24.56 2.04
N GLN A 171 3.83 -25.14 1.01
CA GLN A 171 2.61 -25.96 1.12
C GLN A 171 2.91 -27.48 1.19
N TRP A 172 4.14 -27.89 0.87
CA TRP A 172 4.54 -29.29 0.86
C TRP A 172 4.42 -29.91 2.26
N ARG A 173 3.58 -30.94 2.38
CA ARG A 173 3.27 -31.66 3.64
C ARG A 173 2.63 -30.78 4.71
N PHE A 174 1.93 -29.72 4.31
CA PHE A 174 1.18 -28.85 5.22
C PHE A 174 0.10 -29.62 6.00
N ASP A 175 -0.40 -30.73 5.44
CA ASP A 175 -1.40 -31.62 6.02
C ASP A 175 -0.84 -32.67 7.00
N GLU A 176 0.48 -32.89 7.01
CA GLU A 176 1.10 -33.89 7.87
C GLU A 176 1.51 -33.34 9.25
N LEU A 177 1.59 -32.01 9.39
CA LEU A 177 1.88 -31.35 10.66
C LEU A 177 0.57 -31.15 11.43
N PRO A 178 0.44 -31.67 12.67
CA PRO A 178 -0.73 -31.39 13.48
C PRO A 178 -0.84 -29.88 13.77
N PHE A 179 -2.05 -29.33 13.66
CA PHE A 179 -2.31 -27.94 14.00
C PHE A 179 -1.97 -27.66 15.47
N GLY A 180 -1.30 -26.54 15.73
CA GLY A 180 -1.01 -26.10 17.10
C GLY A 180 0.15 -26.86 17.77
N VAL A 181 0.99 -27.55 16.99
CA VAL A 181 2.26 -28.10 17.48
C VAL A 181 3.23 -26.99 17.86
N TRP A 182 3.15 -25.86 17.17
CA TRP A 182 4.01 -24.73 17.39
C TRP A 182 3.32 -23.76 18.35
N TYR A 183 4.06 -23.34 19.38
CA TYR A 183 3.53 -22.48 20.44
C TYR A 183 2.95 -21.17 19.89
N ASP A 184 3.66 -20.55 18.94
CA ASP A 184 3.24 -19.32 18.27
C ASP A 184 1.98 -19.52 17.41
N GLU A 185 1.86 -20.66 16.73
CA GLU A 185 0.66 -21.02 15.97
C GLU A 185 -0.56 -21.18 16.89
N ALA A 186 -0.42 -21.96 17.97
CA ALA A 186 -1.51 -22.18 18.92
C ALA A 186 -1.95 -20.88 19.61
N GLU A 187 -1.00 -20.06 20.04
CA GLU A 187 -1.27 -18.77 20.69
C GLU A 187 -1.92 -17.77 19.72
N ASN A 188 -1.41 -17.65 18.48
CA ASN A 188 -2.04 -16.83 17.44
C ASN A 188 -3.46 -17.33 17.10
N GLY A 189 -3.69 -18.65 17.08
CA GLY A 189 -5.01 -19.24 16.89
C GLY A 189 -5.99 -18.89 18.02
N LEU A 190 -5.54 -18.97 19.29
CA LEU A 190 -6.34 -18.57 20.44
C LEU A 190 -6.62 -17.07 20.47
N GLN A 191 -5.68 -16.23 20.04
CA GLN A 191 -5.89 -14.80 19.89
C GLN A 191 -6.90 -14.49 18.77
N ALA A 192 -6.77 -15.14 17.62
CA ALA A 192 -7.75 -15.02 16.53
C ALA A 192 -9.15 -15.42 16.99
N LEU A 193 -9.28 -16.52 17.75
CA LEU A 193 -10.55 -16.93 18.36
C LEU A 193 -11.07 -15.90 19.36
N ARG A 194 -10.21 -15.27 20.16
CA ARG A 194 -10.60 -14.19 21.07
C ARG A 194 -11.07 -12.94 20.33
N ILE A 195 -10.43 -12.57 19.22
CA ILE A 195 -10.86 -11.47 18.35
C ILE A 195 -12.21 -11.78 17.69
N LEU A 196 -12.41 -13.03 17.26
CA LEU A 196 -13.65 -13.46 16.60
C LEU A 196 -14.84 -13.56 17.56
N ASN A 197 -14.62 -13.99 18.80
CA ASN A 197 -15.69 -14.24 19.78
C ASN A 197 -15.86 -13.12 20.81
N GLY A 198 -14.87 -12.23 20.96
CA GLY A 198 -14.85 -11.19 21.98
C GLY A 198 -15.34 -9.85 21.47
N ASP A 199 -16.45 -9.36 22.01
CA ASP A 199 -16.92 -8.00 21.74
C ASP A 199 -15.89 -6.97 22.25
N GLY A 200 -15.26 -6.25 21.31
CA GLY A 200 -14.31 -5.18 21.62
C GLY A 200 -12.87 -5.64 21.91
N PHE A 201 -12.54 -6.91 21.66
CA PHE A 201 -11.17 -7.40 21.81
C PHE A 201 -10.36 -7.19 20.51
N TYR A 202 -9.68 -6.05 20.43
CA TYR A 202 -8.82 -5.67 19.30
C TYR A 202 -7.44 -5.24 19.82
N PRO A 203 -6.63 -6.20 20.32
CA PRO A 203 -5.37 -5.87 20.97
C PRO A 203 -4.42 -5.22 19.97
N LEU A 204 -3.74 -4.15 20.39
CA LEU A 204 -2.69 -3.51 19.59
C LEU A 204 -1.41 -4.33 19.56
N PHE A 205 -1.10 -4.97 20.69
CA PHE A 205 0.03 -5.84 20.87
C PHE A 205 -0.43 -7.05 21.67
N VAL A 206 0.10 -8.23 21.34
CA VAL A 206 -0.02 -9.35 22.24
C VAL A 206 1.34 -9.63 22.86
N GLY A 207 1.40 -9.42 24.17
CA GLY A 207 2.61 -9.67 24.95
C GLY A 207 2.97 -11.15 24.88
N SER A 208 4.25 -11.46 24.64
CA SER A 208 4.76 -12.81 24.86
C SER A 208 4.63 -13.14 26.34
N ILE A 209 4.04 -14.30 26.67
CA ILE A 209 3.78 -14.78 28.05
C ILE A 209 5.09 -15.08 28.85
N HIS A 210 6.25 -14.67 28.33
CA HIS A 210 7.57 -14.83 28.96
C HIS A 210 8.20 -13.49 29.34
N ALA A 211 7.51 -12.70 30.16
CA ALA A 211 8.07 -11.52 30.83
C ALA A 211 8.08 -11.71 32.35
#